data_AF-A0A3A5JKL7-F1
#
_entry.id   AF-A0A3A5JKL7-F1
#
_cell.length_a   1.000
_cell.length_b   1.000
_cell.length_c   1.000
_cell.angle_alpha   90.00
_cell.angle_beta   90.00
_cell.angle_gamma   90.00
#
_symmetry.space_group_name_H-M   'P 1'
#
loop_
_entity.id
_entity.type
_entity.pdbx_description
1 polymer ?
#
loop_
_entity_poly.entity_id
_entity_poly.type
_entity_poly.pdbx_seq_one_letter_code
_entity_poly.pdbx_strand_id
1 'polypeptide(L)' 'MKKDHHSQVKEAEHEAMPKCDNCGAFVTQQYVRVFAPTGWNTVRVCPDCPDMLRDGGDIREAKSNRRQ' A
#
# COMPACT_ATOMS: atom_id res chain seq x y z
N MET A 1 8.80 -14.80 -40.30
CA MET A 1 8.91 -15.18 -38.88
C MET A 1 8.77 -13.93 -38.02
N LYS A 2 7.55 -13.65 -37.53
CA LYS A 2 7.26 -12.52 -36.63
C LYS A 2 7.64 -13.00 -35.23
N LYS A 3 8.78 -12.53 -34.69
CA LYS A 3 9.18 -12.83 -33.32
C LYS A 3 8.34 -11.93 -32.41
N ASP A 4 7.44 -12.55 -31.67
CA ASP A 4 6.47 -11.92 -30.79
C ASP A 4 7.19 -11.08 -29.71
N HIS A 5 7.05 -9.76 -29.81
CA HIS A 5 7.58 -8.78 -28.84
C HIS A 5 6.84 -8.78 -27.49
N HIS A 6 5.84 -9.64 -27.31
CA HIS A 6 4.91 -9.58 -26.18
C HIS A 6 5.40 -10.35 -24.93
N SER A 7 6.50 -11.09 -25.03
CA SER A 7 6.94 -12.01 -23.95
C SER A 7 7.99 -11.44 -22.99
N GLN A 8 8.57 -10.26 -23.26
CA GLN A 8 9.71 -9.73 -22.48
C GLN A 8 9.31 -8.74 -21.37
N VAL A 9 8.02 -8.39 -21.25
CA VAL A 9 7.55 -7.45 -20.20
C VAL A 9 7.22 -8.12 -18.87
N LYS A 10 7.14 -9.47 -18.80
CA LYS A 10 6.56 -10.16 -17.64
C LYS A 10 7.51 -10.39 -16.46
N GLU A 11 8.83 -10.24 -16.66
CA GLU A 11 9.82 -10.61 -15.64
C GLU A 11 10.42 -9.41 -14.90
N ALA A 12 10.40 -8.21 -15.51
CA ALA A 12 10.89 -6.97 -14.87
C ALA A 12 9.87 -6.31 -13.92
N GLU A 13 8.60 -6.72 -13.97
CA GLU A 13 7.52 -6.09 -13.18
C GLU A 13 7.39 -6.64 -11.76
N HIS A 14 8.04 -7.78 -11.46
CA HIS A 14 7.96 -8.43 -10.15
C HIS A 14 9.04 -7.96 -9.16
N GLU A 15 10.03 -7.19 -9.62
CA GLU A 15 11.11 -6.61 -8.80
C GLU A 15 10.79 -5.17 -8.31
N ALA A 16 9.68 -4.58 -8.75
CA ALA A 16 9.34 -3.16 -8.53
C ALA A 16 8.20 -2.88 -7.54
N MET A 17 7.60 -3.89 -6.89
CA MET A 17 6.56 -3.67 -5.88
C MET A 17 7.17 -3.46 -4.49
N PRO A 18 6.99 -2.30 -3.84
CA PRO A 18 7.47 -2.09 -2.48
C PRO A 18 6.83 -3.09 -1.51
N LYS A 19 7.55 -3.42 -0.44
CA LYS A 19 7.09 -4.35 0.60
C LYS A 19 7.05 -3.65 1.94
N CYS A 20 6.00 -3.89 2.72
CA CYS A 20 5.92 -3.41 4.09
C CYS A 20 7.09 -3.94 4.91
N ASP A 21 7.81 -3.05 5.59
CA ASP A 21 8.98 -3.45 6.40
C ASP A 21 8.60 -4.29 7.62
N ASN A 22 7.36 -4.20 8.10
CA ASN A 22 6.90 -4.93 9.27
C ASN A 22 6.42 -6.37 8.96
N CYS A 23 5.54 -6.55 7.96
CA CYS A 23 4.95 -7.87 7.68
C CYS A 23 5.40 -8.48 6.34
N GLY A 24 6.20 -7.78 5.55
CA GLY A 24 6.69 -8.25 4.25
C GLY A 24 5.64 -8.31 3.14
N ALA A 25 4.38 -7.98 3.43
CA ALA A 25 3.32 -7.92 2.44
C ALA A 25 3.62 -6.86 1.37
N PHE A 26 3.18 -7.12 0.13
CA PHE A 26 3.31 -6.16 -0.96
C PHE A 26 2.42 -4.93 -0.72
N VAL A 27 2.94 -3.75 -1.04
CA VAL A 27 2.17 -2.51 -1.08
C VAL A 27 2.32 -1.86 -2.46
N THR A 28 1.36 -1.03 -2.85
CA THR A 28 1.44 -0.34 -4.14
C THR A 28 2.32 0.89 -4.05
N GLN A 29 2.90 1.30 -5.18
CA GLN A 29 3.68 2.55 -5.24
C GLN A 29 2.85 3.79 -4.88
N GLN A 30 1.55 3.77 -5.21
CA GLN A 30 0.61 4.81 -4.85
C GLN A 30 0.40 4.87 -3.33
N TYR A 31 0.34 3.72 -2.66
CA TYR A 31 0.27 3.66 -1.20
C TYR A 31 1.50 4.29 -0.56
N VAL A 32 2.70 3.91 -1.00
CA VAL A 32 3.96 4.50 -0.51
C VAL A 32 3.96 6.02 -0.70
N ARG A 33 3.57 6.53 -1.86
CA ARG A 33 3.54 7.98 -2.14
C ARG A 33 2.70 8.77 -1.13
N VAL A 34 1.60 8.19 -0.65
CA VAL A 34 0.66 8.88 0.24
C VAL A 34 1.04 8.71 1.71
N PHE A 35 1.46 7.51 2.09
CA PHE A 35 1.60 7.14 3.50
C PHE A 35 3.04 7.05 4.00
N ALA A 36 4.04 7.04 3.11
CA ALA A 36 5.44 7.04 3.50
C ALA A 36 5.95 8.46 3.81
N PRO A 37 6.88 8.63 4.76
CA PRO A 37 7.61 9.88 4.93
C PRO A 37 8.38 10.28 3.67
N THR A 38 8.67 11.57 3.52
CA THR A 38 9.47 12.09 2.41
C THR A 38 10.81 11.36 2.29
N GLY A 39 11.17 10.93 1.07
CA GLY A 39 12.43 10.26 0.77
C GLY A 39 12.41 8.73 0.97
N TRP A 40 11.28 8.16 1.38
CA TRP A 40 11.13 6.71 1.55
C TRP A 40 10.54 6.07 0.29
N ASN A 41 11.03 4.87 -0.04
CA ASN A 41 10.52 4.06 -1.15
C ASN A 41 9.58 2.94 -0.69
N THR A 42 9.30 2.84 0.61
CA THR A 42 8.38 1.89 1.21
C THR A 42 7.71 2.46 2.47
N VAL A 43 6.79 1.70 3.07
CA VAL A 43 6.12 2.02 4.33
C VAL A 43 6.62 1.13 5.48
N ARG A 44 6.76 1.73 6.66
CA ARG A 44 7.14 1.00 7.88
C ARG A 44 6.11 -0.07 8.26
N VAL A 45 4.82 0.28 8.23
CA VAL A 45 3.70 -0.58 8.64
C VAL A 45 2.55 -0.36 7.66
N CYS A 46 1.96 -1.44 7.13
CA CYS A 46 0.80 -1.41 6.24
C CYS A 46 -0.52 -1.68 7.02
N PRO A 47 -1.70 -1.46 6.42
CA PRO A 47 -2.97 -1.57 7.11
C PRO A 47 -3.38 -3.01 7.45
N ASP A 48 -2.67 -4.00 6.88
CA ASP A 48 -2.93 -5.43 7.08
C ASP A 48 -1.93 -6.08 8.07
N CYS A 49 -1.10 -5.26 8.74
CA CYS A 49 -0.16 -5.77 9.72
C CYS A 49 -0.91 -6.34 10.95
N PRO A 50 -0.71 -7.62 11.30
CA PRO A 50 -1.54 -8.32 12.29
C PRO A 50 -1.36 -7.84 13.75
N ASP A 51 -0.39 -6.96 14.03
CA ASP A 51 -0.01 -6.61 15.41
C ASP A 51 0.28 -5.11 15.62
N MET A 52 -0.15 -4.25 14.67
CA MET A 52 0.19 -2.82 14.69
C MET A 52 -0.97 -1.88 14.36
N LEU A 53 -2.16 -2.42 14.05
CA LEU A 53 -3.37 -1.59 14.04
C LEU A 53 -3.92 -1.48 15.45
N ARG A 54 -4.23 -0.25 15.87
CA ARG A 54 -5.01 -0.05 17.08
C ARG A 54 -6.44 -0.48 16.86
N ASP A 55 -6.97 -1.24 17.79
CA ASP A 55 -8.41 -1.47 17.91
C ASP A 55 -9.15 -0.13 18.09
N GLY A 56 -10.32 0.00 17.48
CA GLY A 56 -11.13 1.23 17.52
C GLY A 56 -11.17 2.04 16.23
N GLY A 57 -10.95 1.40 15.07
CA GLY A 57 -11.07 2.02 13.73
C GLY A 57 -12.51 2.30 13.27
N ASP A 58 -13.51 2.07 14.12
CA ASP A 58 -14.90 2.32 13.76
C ASP A 58 -15.17 3.82 13.54
N ILE A 59 -16.11 4.09 12.64
CA ILE A 59 -16.60 5.45 12.43
C ILE A 59 -17.29 5.89 13.72
N ARG A 60 -16.62 6.77 14.48
CA ARG A 60 -17.21 7.40 15.66
C ARG A 60 -18.54 8.06 15.29
N GLU A 61 -19.56 7.86 16.11
CA GLU A 61 -20.83 8.56 15.93
C GLU A 61 -20.63 10.08 15.97
N ALA A 62 -21.31 10.78 15.07
CA ALA A 62 -21.30 12.23 15.05
C ALA A 62 -21.99 12.75 16.32
N LYS A 63 -21.25 13.45 17.19
CA LYS A 63 -21.77 14.01 18.45
C LYS A 63 -22.82 15.13 18.27
N SER A 64 -23.09 15.55 17.05
CA SER A 64 -24.05 16.63 16.78
C SER A 64 -24.79 16.39 15.48
N ASN A 65 -26.12 16.48 15.54
CA ASN A 65 -26.97 16.60 14.37
C ASN A 65 -26.69 18.00 13.80
N ARG A 66 -25.80 18.11 12.81
CA ARG A 66 -25.62 19.37 12.08
C ARG A 66 -26.93 19.59 11.33
N ARG A 67 -27.84 20.39 11.90
CA ARG A 67 -29.07 20.81 11.22
C ARG A 67 -28.62 21.51 9.94
N GLN A 68 -28.95 20.89 8.80
CA GLN A 68 -28.84 21.53 7.49
C GLN A 68 -30.06 22.41 7.27
#